data_AF-A0A072NV55-F1
#
_entry.id   AF-A0A072NV55-F1
#
_cell.length_a   1.000
_cell.length_b   1.000
_cell.length_c   1.000
_cell.angle_alpha   90.00
_cell.angle_beta   90.00
_cell.angle_gamma   90.00
#
_symmetry.space_group_name_H-M   'P 1'
#
loop_
_entity.id
_entity.type
_entity.pdbx_description
1 polymer ?
#
loop_
_entity_poly.entity_id
_entity_poly.type
_entity_poly.pdbx_seq_one_letter_code
_entity_poly.pdbx_strand_id
1 'polypeptide(L)'
;MSATVFSRRALHATTRRLAAVNPSAYKKTPLALSRLPAPLAIATGQQIQIRHAPVLAGPGTRVVSQLRHLTNSIPAAKGHQIAEICEEKLTFNSNRQAASSTVSQTQGQEILAAQRRSRPVSPHLTIYRPQVTWYLSALNRITGCILSGSIYVFGAAYLAAPLFGWHLESASLAASFATLPILAKVGLKAFFAFPFTFHSFNGLRHLAWDTGRTLTNKQVIQTGWSVVGLSVVTALGLTFL
;
A
#
# COMPACT_ATOMS: atom_id res chain seq x y z
N MET A 1 -6.42 -11.71 -50.09
CA MET A 1 -5.73 -10.52 -49.55
C MET A 1 -6.51 -10.00 -48.35
N SER A 2 -6.01 -10.24 -47.13
CA SER A 2 -6.67 -9.91 -45.86
C SER A 2 -5.87 -8.81 -45.15
N ALA A 3 -6.39 -7.57 -45.16
CA ALA A 3 -5.71 -6.39 -44.61
C ALA A 3 -6.66 -5.46 -43.82
N THR A 4 -7.67 -6.00 -43.15
CA THR A 4 -8.75 -5.20 -42.52
C THR A 4 -8.75 -5.15 -40.99
N VAL A 5 -7.95 -5.98 -40.29
CA VAL A 5 -7.98 -6.06 -38.82
C VAL A 5 -6.96 -5.12 -38.14
N PHE A 6 -5.77 -4.93 -38.73
CA PHE A 6 -4.71 -4.11 -38.13
C PHE A 6 -5.01 -2.60 -38.21
N SER A 7 -5.68 -2.17 -39.29
CA SER A 7 -6.08 -0.79 -39.54
C SER A 7 -6.97 -0.23 -38.42
N ARG A 8 -7.95 -0.99 -37.92
CA ARG A 8 -8.88 -0.51 -36.88
C ARG A 8 -8.19 -0.23 -35.54
N ARG A 9 -7.23 -1.06 -35.13
CA ARG A 9 -6.51 -0.86 -33.85
C ARG A 9 -5.64 0.39 -33.87
N ALA A 10 -4.94 0.61 -34.99
CA ALA A 10 -4.16 1.82 -35.19
C ALA A 10 -5.07 3.07 -35.22
N LEU A 11 -6.20 2.99 -35.92
CA LEU A 11 -7.17 4.09 -36.01
C LEU A 11 -7.77 4.44 -34.63
N HIS A 12 -8.07 3.44 -33.81
CA HIS A 12 -8.53 3.63 -32.42
C HIS A 12 -7.43 4.20 -31.49
N ALA A 13 -6.17 3.86 -31.70
CA ALA A 13 -5.05 4.39 -30.91
C ALA A 13 -4.77 5.87 -31.25
N THR A 14 -4.78 6.20 -32.54
CA THR A 14 -4.57 7.57 -33.03
C THR A 14 -5.70 8.50 -32.63
N THR A 15 -6.96 8.05 -32.71
CA THR A 15 -8.11 8.84 -32.25
C THR A 15 -8.08 9.09 -30.74
N ARG A 16 -7.65 8.11 -29.93
CA ARG A 16 -7.42 8.32 -28.48
C ARG A 16 -6.34 9.34 -28.19
N ARG A 17 -5.21 9.29 -28.90
CA ARG A 17 -4.13 10.29 -28.72
C ARG A 17 -4.59 11.70 -29.11
N LEU A 18 -5.31 11.84 -30.22
CA LEU A 18 -5.83 13.14 -30.67
C LEU A 18 -6.87 13.72 -29.70
N ALA A 19 -7.77 12.89 -29.16
CA ALA A 19 -8.74 13.31 -28.16
C ALA A 19 -8.11 13.73 -26.82
N ALA A 20 -7.00 13.09 -26.42
CA ALA A 20 -6.25 13.45 -25.21
C ALA A 20 -5.46 14.76 -25.37
N VAL A 21 -4.97 15.06 -26.58
CA VAL A 21 -4.18 16.28 -26.85
C VAL A 21 -5.05 17.51 -27.10
N ASN A 22 -6.27 17.35 -27.62
CA ASN A 22 -7.12 18.49 -28.00
C ASN A 22 -8.58 18.37 -27.46
N PRO A 23 -8.79 18.46 -26.13
CA PRO A 23 -10.09 18.23 -25.51
C PRO A 23 -11.15 19.31 -25.85
N SER A 24 -10.73 20.50 -26.27
CA SER A 24 -11.63 21.62 -26.59
C SER A 24 -12.32 21.46 -27.96
N ALA A 25 -11.69 20.78 -28.91
CA ALA A 25 -12.23 20.53 -30.25
C ALA A 25 -13.47 19.63 -30.22
N TYR A 26 -13.56 18.74 -29.23
CA TYR A 26 -14.69 17.82 -29.02
C TYR A 26 -15.82 18.39 -28.13
N LYS A 27 -15.64 19.61 -27.61
CA LYS A 27 -16.59 20.27 -26.69
C LYS A 27 -17.62 21.17 -27.41
N LYS A 28 -17.41 21.49 -28.70
CA LYS A 28 -18.14 22.56 -29.42
C LYS A 28 -19.11 22.10 -30.53
N THR A 29 -19.25 20.80 -30.79
CA THR A 29 -20.22 20.29 -31.77
C THR A 29 -21.42 19.62 -31.06
N PRO A 30 -22.66 20.14 -31.21
CA PRO A 30 -23.84 19.59 -30.54
C PRO A 30 -24.42 18.35 -31.23
N LEU A 31 -23.74 17.80 -32.24
CA LEU A 31 -24.22 16.65 -33.01
C LEU A 31 -23.43 15.39 -32.67
N ALA A 32 -24.15 14.41 -32.09
CA ALA A 32 -23.79 12.98 -32.01
C ALA A 32 -22.76 12.50 -30.96
N LEU A 33 -22.74 13.09 -29.75
CA LEU A 33 -22.04 12.51 -28.60
C LEU A 33 -22.77 11.30 -27.95
N SER A 34 -24.05 11.08 -28.26
CA SER A 34 -24.84 9.93 -27.79
C SER A 34 -24.62 8.63 -28.59
N ARG A 35 -23.79 8.67 -29.65
CA ARG A 35 -23.53 7.53 -30.55
C ARG A 35 -22.04 7.19 -30.68
N LEU A 36 -21.21 7.65 -29.73
CA LEU A 36 -19.80 7.25 -29.76
C LEU A 36 -19.68 5.77 -29.37
N PRO A 37 -18.94 4.96 -30.15
CA PRO A 37 -18.68 3.58 -29.77
C PRO A 37 -17.92 3.56 -28.45
N ALA A 38 -18.26 2.60 -27.57
CA ALA A 38 -17.74 2.44 -26.21
C ALA A 38 -16.26 2.87 -25.98
N PRO A 39 -15.27 2.53 -26.84
CA PRO A 39 -13.89 2.98 -26.64
C PRO A 39 -13.66 4.50 -26.61
N LEU A 40 -14.51 5.32 -27.26
CA LEU A 40 -14.36 6.78 -27.29
C LEU A 40 -14.94 7.46 -26.05
N ALA A 41 -16.06 6.92 -25.52
CA ALA A 41 -16.70 7.44 -24.32
C ALA A 41 -15.88 7.18 -23.03
N ILE A 42 -15.03 6.14 -23.04
CA ILE A 42 -14.08 5.84 -21.95
C ILE A 42 -12.91 6.84 -21.95
N ALA A 43 -12.47 7.29 -23.13
CA ALA A 43 -11.34 8.21 -23.28
C ALA A 43 -11.65 9.64 -22.82
N THR A 44 -12.94 10.03 -22.79
CA THR A 44 -13.40 11.35 -22.31
C THR A 44 -13.55 11.41 -20.79
N GLY A 45 -13.26 10.33 -20.05
CA GLY A 45 -13.24 10.32 -18.58
C GLY A 45 -14.61 10.39 -17.89
N GLN A 46 -15.71 10.46 -18.65
CA GLN A 46 -17.08 10.53 -18.11
C GLN A 46 -17.72 9.15 -17.89
N GLN A 47 -17.05 8.05 -18.25
CA GLN A 47 -17.64 6.71 -18.31
C GLN A 47 -16.64 5.66 -17.80
N ILE A 48 -16.97 4.98 -16.69
CA ILE A 48 -16.19 3.85 -16.16
C ILE A 48 -16.88 2.55 -16.60
N GLN A 49 -16.20 1.76 -17.45
CA GLN A 49 -16.67 0.41 -17.76
C GLN A 49 -16.43 -0.51 -16.57
N ILE A 50 -17.52 -0.96 -15.93
CA ILE A 50 -17.46 -1.96 -14.87
C ILE A 50 -17.81 -3.32 -15.47
N ARG A 51 -16.87 -4.28 -15.39
CA ARG A 51 -17.23 -5.68 -15.60
C ARG A 51 -17.88 -6.19 -14.32
N HIS A 52 -19.16 -6.52 -14.40
CA HIS A 52 -19.78 -7.34 -13.38
C HIS A 52 -19.11 -8.71 -13.40
N ALA A 53 -18.62 -9.17 -12.23
CA ALA A 53 -18.23 -10.57 -12.09
C ALA A 53 -19.45 -11.42 -12.43
N PRO A 54 -19.29 -12.55 -13.15
CA PRO A 54 -20.40 -13.44 -13.39
C PRO A 54 -20.97 -13.82 -12.03
N VAL A 55 -22.25 -13.50 -11.80
CA VAL A 55 -23.03 -14.14 -10.75
C VAL A 55 -22.87 -15.63 -11.01
N LEU A 56 -22.31 -16.36 -10.03
CA LEU A 56 -22.21 -17.81 -10.10
C LEU A 56 -23.61 -18.33 -10.39
N ALA A 57 -23.84 -18.73 -11.64
CA ALA A 57 -25.14 -19.14 -12.13
C ALA A 57 -25.49 -20.47 -11.46
N GLY A 58 -26.31 -20.38 -10.41
CA GLY A 58 -27.12 -21.44 -9.84
C GLY A 58 -26.40 -22.73 -9.41
N PRO A 59 -27.15 -23.70 -8.85
CA PRO A 59 -26.61 -24.95 -8.29
C PRO A 59 -25.96 -25.91 -9.31
N GLY A 60 -25.87 -25.55 -10.60
CA GLY A 60 -25.41 -26.44 -11.68
C GLY A 60 -23.90 -26.44 -11.93
N THR A 61 -23.14 -25.47 -11.40
CA THR A 61 -21.70 -25.35 -11.70
C THR A 61 -20.79 -26.22 -10.82
N ARG A 62 -21.31 -26.82 -9.74
CA ARG A 62 -20.55 -27.76 -8.87
C ARG A 62 -20.32 -29.15 -9.46
N VAL A 63 -21.03 -29.52 -10.53
CA VAL A 63 -21.00 -30.88 -11.07
C VAL A 63 -19.72 -31.16 -11.88
N VAL A 64 -19.06 -30.11 -12.37
CA VAL A 64 -17.90 -30.25 -13.28
C VAL A 64 -16.61 -30.66 -12.56
N SER A 65 -16.42 -30.27 -11.28
CA SER A 65 -15.26 -30.74 -10.51
C SER A 65 -15.43 -32.18 -10.02
N GLN A 66 -16.67 -32.65 -9.86
CA GLN A 66 -16.98 -33.99 -9.37
C GLN A 66 -16.92 -35.05 -10.49
N LEU A 67 -17.27 -34.69 -11.72
CA LEU A 67 -17.23 -35.61 -12.87
C LEU A 67 -15.81 -35.94 -13.36
N ARG A 68 -14.82 -35.07 -13.15
CA ARG A 68 -13.42 -35.33 -13.52
C ARG A 68 -12.80 -36.50 -12.72
N HIS A 69 -13.34 -36.81 -11.54
CA HIS A 69 -12.86 -37.94 -10.74
C HIS A 69 -13.48 -39.29 -11.17
N LEU A 70 -14.58 -39.28 -11.93
CA LEU A 70 -15.29 -40.51 -12.35
C LEU A 70 -14.83 -41.06 -13.70
N THR A 71 -14.08 -40.29 -14.49
CA THR A 71 -13.56 -40.73 -15.79
C THR A 71 -12.27 -41.54 -15.70
N ASN A 72 -11.61 -41.57 -14.54
CA ASN A 72 -10.35 -42.29 -14.32
C ASN A 72 -10.54 -43.77 -13.93
N SER A 73 -11.78 -44.26 -13.83
CA SER A 73 -12.11 -45.62 -13.37
C SER A 73 -12.76 -46.50 -14.44
N ILE A 74 -12.77 -46.10 -15.73
CA ILE A 74 -13.42 -46.85 -16.82
C ILE A 74 -12.37 -47.38 -17.81
N PRO A 75 -12.38 -48.69 -18.18
CA PRO A 75 -11.42 -49.27 -19.12
C PRO A 75 -11.51 -48.66 -20.53
N ALA A 76 -10.36 -48.53 -21.18
CA ALA A 76 -10.10 -47.78 -22.43
C ALA A 76 -10.94 -48.18 -23.67
N ALA A 77 -11.74 -49.26 -23.63
CA ALA A 77 -12.46 -49.78 -24.78
C ALA A 77 -13.81 -49.09 -25.09
N LYS A 78 -14.31 -48.20 -24.22
CA LYS A 78 -15.54 -47.41 -24.46
C LYS A 78 -15.31 -45.88 -24.47
N GLY A 79 -14.04 -45.45 -24.57
CA GLY A 79 -13.66 -44.03 -24.47
C GLY A 79 -13.98 -43.21 -25.73
N HIS A 80 -13.97 -43.81 -26.92
CA HIS A 80 -14.09 -43.05 -28.16
C HIS A 80 -15.48 -42.47 -28.42
N GLN A 81 -16.56 -43.16 -28.02
CA GLN A 81 -17.92 -42.72 -28.33
C GLN A 81 -18.50 -41.72 -27.31
N ILE A 82 -17.92 -41.65 -26.11
CA ILE A 82 -18.33 -40.70 -25.06
C ILE A 82 -17.50 -39.41 -25.11
N ALA A 83 -16.26 -39.48 -25.62
CA ALA A 83 -15.43 -38.29 -25.85
C ALA A 83 -16.07 -37.35 -26.89
N GLU A 84 -16.67 -37.90 -27.95
CA GLU A 84 -17.30 -37.12 -29.04
C GLU A 84 -18.56 -36.38 -28.57
N ILE A 85 -19.38 -36.99 -27.70
CA ILE A 85 -20.58 -36.35 -27.12
C ILE A 85 -20.21 -35.26 -26.10
N CYS A 86 -19.05 -35.38 -25.45
CA CYS A 86 -18.61 -34.41 -24.43
C CYS A 86 -17.83 -33.22 -25.01
N GLU A 87 -17.19 -33.38 -26.18
CA GLU A 87 -16.55 -32.27 -26.91
C GLU A 87 -17.58 -31.31 -27.55
N GLU A 88 -18.75 -31.81 -27.97
CA GLU A 88 -19.76 -30.98 -28.66
C GLU A 88 -20.33 -29.84 -27.77
N LYS A 89 -20.31 -29.99 -26.45
CA LYS A 89 -20.90 -29.01 -25.51
C LYS A 89 -19.91 -28.09 -24.78
N LEU A 90 -18.62 -28.17 -25.10
CA LEU A 90 -17.59 -27.28 -24.55
C LEU A 90 -17.14 -26.23 -25.56
N THR A 91 -18.06 -25.71 -26.37
CA THR A 91 -17.86 -24.41 -27.01
C THR A 91 -17.89 -23.33 -25.92
N PHE A 92 -16.71 -23.03 -25.39
CA PHE A 92 -16.51 -21.87 -24.53
C PHE A 92 -16.79 -20.63 -25.40
N ASN A 93 -18.05 -20.19 -25.40
CA ASN A 93 -18.50 -19.04 -26.16
C ASN A 93 -17.76 -17.80 -25.63
N SER A 94 -16.63 -17.49 -26.26
CA SER A 94 -15.74 -16.38 -25.94
C SER A 94 -16.35 -15.02 -26.31
N ASN A 95 -17.52 -15.04 -26.96
CA ASN A 95 -18.37 -13.88 -27.22
C ASN A 95 -19.18 -13.41 -25.99
N ARG A 96 -18.61 -13.49 -24.78
CA ARG A 96 -19.15 -12.68 -23.67
C ARG A 96 -18.78 -11.23 -23.93
N GLN A 97 -19.64 -10.52 -24.65
CA GLN A 97 -19.59 -9.07 -24.69
C GLN A 97 -19.61 -8.58 -23.23
N ALA A 98 -18.54 -7.93 -22.80
CA ALA A 98 -18.49 -7.34 -21.48
C ALA A 98 -19.60 -6.28 -21.43
N ALA A 99 -20.70 -6.59 -20.73
CA ALA A 99 -21.78 -5.65 -20.52
C ALA A 99 -21.20 -4.42 -19.82
N SER A 100 -21.09 -3.33 -20.55
CA SER A 100 -20.63 -2.05 -20.03
C SER A 100 -21.81 -1.13 -19.84
N SER A 101 -22.11 -0.80 -18.59
CA SER A 101 -23.07 0.24 -18.26
C SER A 101 -22.39 1.59 -18.19
N THR A 102 -23.10 2.60 -18.64
CA THR A 102 -22.75 4.00 -18.42
C THR A 102 -23.14 4.40 -17.00
N VAL A 103 -22.18 4.88 -16.21
CA VAL A 103 -22.40 5.34 -14.83
C VAL A 103 -21.88 6.76 -14.65
N SER A 104 -22.50 7.52 -13.74
CA SER A 104 -21.96 8.84 -13.38
C SER A 104 -20.60 8.70 -12.69
N GLN A 105 -19.78 9.76 -12.70
CA GLN A 105 -18.44 9.71 -12.11
C GLN A 105 -18.49 9.35 -10.61
N THR A 106 -19.45 9.89 -9.87
CA THR A 106 -19.64 9.61 -8.44
C THR A 106 -20.00 8.14 -8.20
N GLN A 107 -20.96 7.61 -8.96
CA GLN A 107 -21.36 6.19 -8.89
C GLN A 107 -20.18 5.26 -9.26
N GLY A 108 -19.39 5.64 -10.26
CA GLY A 108 -18.18 4.90 -10.62
C GLY A 108 -17.15 4.86 -9.49
N GLN A 109 -16.93 5.97 -8.77
CA GLN A 109 -16.03 5.97 -7.60
C GLN A 109 -16.53 5.10 -6.45
N GLU A 110 -17.84 5.12 -6.19
CA GLU A 110 -18.46 4.26 -5.17
C GLU A 110 -18.28 2.78 -5.51
N ILE A 111 -18.50 2.40 -6.76
CA ILE A 111 -18.34 1.02 -7.23
C ILE A 111 -16.87 0.59 -7.13
N LEU A 112 -15.93 1.45 -7.54
CA LEU A 112 -14.50 1.17 -7.39
C LEU A 112 -14.09 1.07 -5.92
N ALA A 113 -14.63 1.90 -5.03
CA ALA A 113 -14.38 1.83 -3.59
C ALA A 113 -14.94 0.53 -3.00
N ALA A 114 -16.16 0.13 -3.37
CA ALA A 114 -16.76 -1.14 -2.97
C ALA A 114 -15.92 -2.34 -3.44
N GLN A 115 -15.41 -2.30 -4.68
CA GLN A 115 -14.51 -3.32 -5.20
C GLN A 115 -13.13 -3.34 -4.50
N ARG A 116 -12.61 -2.19 -4.06
CA ARG A 116 -11.34 -2.15 -3.29
C ARG A 116 -11.53 -2.75 -1.90
N ARG A 117 -12.68 -2.55 -1.26
CA ARG A 117 -13.00 -3.13 0.06
C ARG A 117 -13.13 -4.66 0.03
N SER A 118 -13.60 -5.23 -1.09
CA SER A 118 -13.75 -6.69 -1.23
C SER A 118 -12.46 -7.41 -1.63
N ARG A 119 -11.41 -6.67 -2.00
CA ARG A 119 -10.09 -7.26 -2.31
C ARG A 119 -9.28 -7.39 -1.03
N PRO A 120 -8.71 -8.57 -0.74
CA PRO A 120 -7.82 -8.72 0.39
C PRO A 120 -6.56 -7.86 0.17
N VAL A 121 -6.06 -7.25 1.23
CA VAL A 121 -4.76 -6.57 1.24
C VAL A 121 -3.68 -7.65 1.35
N SER A 122 -2.71 -7.64 0.43
CA SER A 122 -1.58 -8.58 0.52
C SER A 122 -0.80 -8.37 1.82
N PRO A 123 -0.33 -9.45 2.47
CA PRO A 123 0.54 -9.31 3.64
C PRO A 123 1.81 -8.55 3.25
N HIS A 124 2.27 -7.67 4.13
CA HIS A 124 3.41 -6.78 3.87
C HIS A 124 4.39 -6.85 5.04
N LEU A 125 4.12 -6.18 6.17
CA LEU A 125 5.04 -6.18 7.32
C LEU A 125 5.25 -7.57 7.93
N THR A 126 4.23 -8.42 7.89
CA THR A 126 4.27 -9.77 8.47
C THR A 126 5.14 -10.75 7.70
N ILE A 127 5.40 -10.50 6.42
CA ILE A 127 6.19 -11.40 5.56
C ILE A 127 7.47 -10.75 5.03
N TYR A 128 7.66 -9.45 5.25
CA TYR A 128 8.82 -8.74 4.73
C TYR A 128 10.09 -9.12 5.50
N ARG A 129 11.19 -9.36 4.77
CA ARG A 129 12.47 -9.72 5.39
C ARG A 129 12.95 -8.59 6.31
N PRO A 130 13.34 -8.90 7.56
CA PRO A 130 14.04 -7.96 8.44
C PRO A 130 15.29 -7.36 7.78
N GLN A 131 15.36 -6.03 7.68
CA GLN A 131 16.50 -5.30 7.12
C GLN A 131 16.79 -4.05 7.97
N VAL A 132 18.07 -3.72 8.14
CA VAL A 132 18.51 -2.58 8.95
C VAL A 132 17.92 -1.25 8.44
N THR A 133 17.59 -1.16 7.14
CA THR A 133 17.03 0.02 6.48
C THR A 133 15.69 0.44 7.08
N TRP A 134 14.69 -0.44 7.04
CA TRP A 134 13.34 -0.11 7.50
C TRP A 134 13.22 -0.16 9.02
N TYR A 135 14.00 -1.01 9.72
CA TYR A 135 14.04 -1.00 11.19
C TYR A 135 14.57 0.32 11.72
N LEU A 136 15.71 0.82 11.21
CA LEU A 136 16.23 2.12 11.67
C LEU A 136 15.28 3.26 11.32
N SER A 137 14.60 3.19 10.17
CA SER A 137 13.56 4.17 9.82
C SER A 137 12.39 4.15 10.82
N ALA A 138 11.89 2.97 11.19
CA ALA A 138 10.83 2.82 12.17
C ALA A 138 11.27 3.31 13.56
N LEU A 139 12.47 2.92 13.99
CA LEU A 139 13.06 3.37 15.24
C LEU A 139 13.22 4.89 15.27
N ASN A 140 13.60 5.53 14.16
CA ASN A 140 13.73 6.99 14.10
C ASN A 140 12.40 7.69 14.37
N ARG A 141 11.31 7.13 13.85
CA ARG A 141 9.95 7.64 14.11
C ARG A 141 9.57 7.43 15.57
N ILE A 142 9.78 6.22 16.10
CA ILE A 142 9.44 5.87 17.48
C ILE A 142 10.22 6.75 18.46
N THR A 143 11.54 6.88 18.31
CA THR A 143 12.36 7.74 19.17
C THR A 143 11.97 9.21 19.04
N GLY A 144 11.64 9.67 17.83
CA GLY A 144 11.12 11.02 17.60
C GLY A 144 9.80 11.28 18.34
N CYS A 145 8.87 10.32 18.29
CA CYS A 145 7.61 10.39 19.02
C CYS A 145 7.82 10.34 20.55
N ILE A 146 8.74 9.52 21.05
CA ILE A 146 9.07 9.45 22.48
C ILE A 146 9.62 10.80 22.96
N LEU A 147 10.60 11.37 22.25
CA LEU A 147 11.23 12.63 22.64
C LEU A 147 10.25 13.81 22.55
N SER A 148 9.58 13.98 21.41
CA SER A 148 8.60 15.06 21.23
C SER A 148 7.42 14.91 22.18
N GLY A 149 6.87 13.70 22.30
CA GLY A 149 5.78 13.39 23.23
C GLY A 149 6.15 13.71 24.67
N SER A 150 7.36 13.34 25.11
CA SER A 150 7.83 13.67 26.47
C SER A 150 7.95 15.17 26.71
N ILE A 151 8.44 15.93 25.72
CA ILE A 151 8.53 17.40 25.80
C ILE A 151 7.14 18.02 25.88
N TYR A 152 6.20 17.59 25.03
CA TYR A 152 4.83 18.14 25.04
C TYR A 152 4.07 17.77 26.31
N VAL A 153 4.17 16.53 26.77
CA VAL A 153 3.54 16.08 28.02
C VAL A 153 4.12 16.84 29.21
N PHE A 154 5.44 16.97 29.30
CA PHE A 154 6.08 17.74 30.37
C PHE A 154 5.70 19.22 30.31
N GLY A 155 5.74 19.85 29.13
CA GLY A 155 5.37 21.26 28.97
C GLY A 155 3.90 21.52 29.33
N ALA A 156 2.98 20.64 28.94
CA ALA A 156 1.57 20.75 29.31
C ALA A 156 1.37 20.52 30.82
N ALA A 157 2.03 19.52 31.41
CA ALA A 157 1.98 19.27 32.85
C ALA A 157 2.54 20.45 33.65
N TYR A 158 3.65 21.04 33.20
CA TYR A 158 4.27 22.21 33.82
C TYR A 158 3.33 23.42 33.79
N LEU A 159 2.64 23.66 32.66
CA LEU A 159 1.65 24.74 32.55
C LEU A 159 0.43 24.51 33.46
N ALA A 160 -0.02 23.26 33.59
CA ALA A 160 -1.14 22.90 34.43
C ALA A 160 -0.78 22.84 35.93
N ALA A 161 0.50 22.76 36.27
CA ALA A 161 0.99 22.51 37.62
C ALA A 161 0.41 23.45 38.71
N PRO A 162 0.28 24.78 38.48
CA PRO A 162 -0.30 25.68 39.48
C PRO A 162 -1.78 25.42 39.78
N LEU A 163 -2.54 24.85 38.82
CA LEU A 163 -3.96 24.55 39.00
C LEU A 163 -4.18 23.35 39.92
N PHE A 164 -3.22 22.43 39.97
CA PHE A 164 -3.29 21.18 40.74
C PHE A 164 -2.36 21.17 41.95
N GLY A 165 -1.60 22.25 42.18
CA GLY A 165 -0.58 22.30 43.24
C GLY A 165 0.59 21.34 43.02
N TRP A 166 0.92 21.01 41.76
CA TRP A 166 2.06 20.14 41.45
C TRP A 166 3.38 20.92 41.49
N HIS A 167 4.41 20.30 42.05
CA HIS A 167 5.76 20.85 42.14
C HIS A 167 6.65 20.29 41.03
N LEU A 168 6.61 20.93 39.85
CA LEU A 168 7.38 20.52 38.67
C LEU A 168 8.60 21.43 38.40
N GLU A 169 8.94 22.34 39.31
CA GLU A 169 10.19 23.09 39.24
C GLU A 169 11.43 22.17 39.31
N SER A 170 12.52 22.61 38.68
CA SER A 170 13.76 21.83 38.55
C SER A 170 14.30 21.32 39.89
N ALA A 171 14.16 22.09 40.97
CA ALA A 171 14.61 21.69 42.31
C ALA A 171 13.81 20.50 42.86
N SER A 172 12.48 20.54 42.75
CA SER A 172 11.57 19.48 43.21
C SER A 172 11.74 18.20 42.37
N LEU A 173 11.97 18.36 41.06
CA LEU A 173 12.27 17.24 40.16
C LEU A 173 13.63 16.59 40.48
N ALA A 174 14.66 17.39 40.73
CA ALA A 174 16.00 16.89 41.10
C ALA A 174 15.97 16.16 42.45
N ALA A 175 15.27 16.72 43.45
CA ALA A 175 15.08 16.07 44.74
C ALA A 175 14.33 14.74 44.59
N SER A 176 13.23 14.73 43.84
CA SER A 176 12.46 13.51 43.56
C SER A 176 13.32 12.45 42.88
N PHE A 177 14.09 12.83 41.85
CA PHE A 177 15.01 11.93 41.17
C PHE A 177 16.11 11.41 42.09
N ALA A 178 16.60 12.22 43.02
CA ALA A 178 17.63 11.82 44.00
C ALA A 178 17.13 10.74 44.98
N THR A 179 15.84 10.67 45.26
CA THR A 179 15.26 9.62 46.13
C THR A 179 15.12 8.25 45.46
N LEU A 180 15.18 8.19 44.13
CA LEU A 180 15.00 6.94 43.39
C LEU A 180 16.11 5.91 43.69
N PRO A 181 15.80 4.60 43.68
CA PRO A 181 16.81 3.56 43.77
C PRO A 181 17.76 3.64 42.56
N ILE A 182 19.00 3.20 42.75
CA ILE A 182 20.07 3.29 41.72
C ILE A 182 19.60 2.71 40.38
N LEU A 183 18.93 1.56 40.41
CA LEU A 183 18.43 0.91 39.21
C LEU A 183 17.40 1.77 38.46
N ALA A 184 16.51 2.46 39.17
CA ALA A 184 15.52 3.35 38.55
C ALA A 184 16.19 4.61 37.97
N LYS A 185 17.20 5.18 38.64
CA LYS A 185 17.98 6.31 38.12
C LYS A 185 18.68 5.94 36.82
N VAL A 186 19.40 4.82 36.82
CA VAL A 186 20.11 4.31 35.63
C VAL A 186 19.12 3.99 34.52
N GLY A 187 18.01 3.32 34.83
CA GLY A 187 16.97 2.98 33.86
C GLY A 187 16.35 4.22 33.22
N LEU A 188 16.02 5.24 34.00
CA LEU A 188 15.42 6.49 33.49
C LEU A 188 16.43 7.28 32.64
N LYS A 189 17.69 7.38 33.08
CA LYS A 189 18.77 7.99 32.28
C LYS A 189 18.96 7.26 30.96
N ALA A 190 19.06 5.93 30.98
CA ALA A 190 19.21 5.12 29.77
C ALA A 190 18.01 5.25 28.82
N PHE A 191 16.80 5.26 29.38
CA PHE A 191 15.55 5.38 28.62
C PHE A 191 15.48 6.68 27.82
N PHE A 192 15.99 7.80 28.34
CA PHE A 192 16.04 9.06 27.59
C PHE A 192 17.32 9.23 26.77
N ALA A 193 18.45 8.72 27.26
CA ALA A 193 19.73 8.81 26.57
C ALA A 193 19.71 8.09 25.22
N PHE A 194 19.19 6.85 25.17
CA PHE A 194 19.22 6.06 23.93
C PHE A 194 18.34 6.64 22.80
N PRO A 195 17.05 6.99 23.01
CA PRO A 195 16.25 7.65 21.98
C PRO A 195 16.86 8.96 21.52
N PHE A 196 17.43 9.76 22.44
CA PHE A 196 18.07 11.03 22.11
C PHE A 196 19.29 10.84 21.19
N THR A 197 20.24 9.97 21.58
CA THR A 197 21.45 9.74 20.78
C THR A 197 21.11 9.09 19.44
N PHE A 198 20.22 8.09 19.44
CA PHE A 198 19.80 7.41 18.22
C PHE A 198 19.09 8.36 17.24
N HIS A 199 18.10 9.12 17.72
CA HIS A 199 17.37 10.05 16.85
C HIS A 199 18.29 11.13 16.29
N SER A 200 19.25 11.61 17.08
CA SER A 200 20.21 12.62 16.65
C SER A 200 21.15 12.10 15.56
N PHE A 201 21.82 10.97 15.79
CA PHE A 201 22.75 10.41 14.81
C PHE A 201 22.03 9.89 13.56
N ASN A 202 20.89 9.22 13.73
CA ASN A 202 20.12 8.77 12.58
C ASN A 202 19.49 9.95 11.81
N GLY A 203 19.12 11.04 12.50
CA GLY A 203 18.71 12.30 11.89
C GLY A 203 19.81 12.93 11.03
N LEU A 204 21.05 12.99 11.52
CA LEU A 204 22.20 13.45 10.72
C LEU A 204 22.42 12.59 9.47
N ARG A 205 22.25 11.27 9.60
CA ARG A 205 22.30 10.36 8.45
C ARG A 205 21.18 10.65 7.45
N HIS A 206 19.96 10.93 7.90
CA HIS A 206 18.85 11.32 7.02
C HIS A 206 19.14 12.66 6.30
N LEU A 207 19.69 13.66 6.99
CA LEU A 207 20.12 14.91 6.35
C LEU A 207 21.20 14.67 5.29
N ALA A 208 22.14 13.74 5.53
CA ALA A 208 23.10 13.35 4.51
C ALA A 208 22.41 12.74 3.26
N TRP A 209 21.37 11.94 3.45
CA TRP A 209 20.55 11.42 2.34
C TRP A 209 19.80 12.51 1.58
N ASP A 210 19.28 13.53 2.27
CA ASP A 210 18.59 14.66 1.65
C ASP A 210 19.53 15.48 0.74
N THR A 211 20.84 15.49 1.03
CA THR A 211 21.86 16.08 0.14
C THR A 211 22.27 15.18 -1.04
N GLY A 212 21.65 14.00 -1.20
CA GLY A 212 21.97 13.03 -2.24
C GLY A 212 23.21 12.17 -1.97
N ARG A 213 23.74 12.16 -0.74
CA ARG A 213 24.96 11.42 -0.36
C ARG A 213 24.60 10.07 0.26
N THR A 214 25.53 9.10 0.20
CA THR A 214 25.42 7.79 0.90
C THR A 214 24.19 6.94 0.54
N LEU A 215 23.75 6.98 -0.72
CA LEU A 215 22.54 6.30 -1.20
C LEU A 215 22.78 4.90 -1.81
N THR A 216 24.03 4.43 -1.89
CA THR A 216 24.30 3.06 -2.36
C THR A 216 23.97 2.04 -1.27
N ASN A 217 23.52 0.83 -1.64
CA ASN A 217 23.17 -0.23 -0.67
C ASN A 217 24.28 -0.50 0.36
N LYS A 218 25.55 -0.56 -0.09
CA LYS A 218 26.70 -0.76 0.79
C LYS A 218 26.84 0.38 1.80
N GLN A 219 26.79 1.64 1.34
CA GLN A 219 26.90 2.81 2.21
C GLN A 219 25.72 2.92 3.18
N VAL A 220 24.50 2.62 2.72
CA VAL A 220 23.31 2.60 3.57
C VAL A 220 23.47 1.56 4.69
N ILE A 221 23.94 0.35 4.40
CA ILE A 221 24.15 -0.67 5.43
C ILE A 221 25.26 -0.24 6.41
N GLN A 222 26.39 0.26 5.89
CA GLN A 222 27.52 0.72 6.71
C GLN A 222 27.11 1.85 7.65
N THR A 223 26.51 2.92 7.10
CA THR A 223 26.05 4.07 7.91
C THR A 223 24.97 3.66 8.92
N GLY A 224 24.15 2.65 8.62
CA GLY A 224 23.19 2.11 9.58
C GLY A 224 23.85 1.47 10.80
N TRP A 225 24.83 0.59 10.59
CA TRP A 225 25.55 -0.01 11.72
C TRP A 225 26.42 1.00 12.46
N SER A 226 27.00 1.98 11.77
CA SER A 226 27.72 3.09 12.42
C SER A 226 26.81 3.88 13.37
N VAL A 227 25.59 4.23 12.93
CA VAL A 227 24.60 4.92 13.78
C VAL A 227 24.25 4.07 14.99
N VAL A 228 23.98 2.77 14.82
CA VAL A 228 23.66 1.87 15.96
C VAL A 228 24.80 1.86 16.98
N GLY A 229 26.04 1.66 16.52
CA GLY A 229 27.20 1.62 17.40
C GLY A 229 27.42 2.93 18.17
N LEU A 230 27.42 4.06 17.45
CA LEU A 230 27.58 5.39 18.05
C LEU A 230 26.48 5.68 19.07
N SER A 231 25.23 5.37 18.73
CA SER A 231 24.08 5.62 19.61
C SER A 231 24.18 4.86 20.92
N VAL A 232 24.59 3.58 20.88
CA VAL A 232 24.76 2.76 22.07
C VAL A 232 25.91 3.27 22.94
N VAL A 233 27.08 3.52 22.35
CA VAL A 233 28.26 4.00 23.10
C VAL A 233 27.97 5.35 23.76
N THR A 234 27.41 6.31 23.02
CA THR A 234 27.07 7.62 23.58
C THR A 234 25.95 7.53 24.61
N ALA A 235 24.94 6.69 24.41
CA ALA A 235 23.86 6.52 25.39
C ALA A 235 24.37 5.93 26.72
N LEU A 236 25.26 4.94 26.66
CA LEU A 236 25.92 4.40 27.85
C LEU A 236 26.76 5.46 28.56
N GLY A 237 27.54 6.23 27.80
CA GLY A 237 28.30 7.37 28.34
C GLY A 237 27.40 8.36 29.08
N LEU A 238 26.31 8.81 28.46
CA LEU A 238 25.33 9.72 29.08
C LEU A 238 24.61 9.11 30.29
N THR A 239 24.44 7.79 30.30
CA THR A 239 23.79 7.10 31.42
C THR A 239 24.67 7.09 32.68
N PHE A 240 25.99 6.95 32.51
CA PHE A 240 26.93 6.83 33.62
C PHE A 240 27.74 8.09 33.94
N LEU A 241 27.68 9.12 33.10
CA LEU A 241 28.13 10.48 33.42
C LEU A 241 27.27 11.11 34.51
#